data_AF-A0AA94VGG5-F1
#
_entry.id   AF-A0AA94VGG5-F1
#
_cell.length_a   1.000
_cell.length_b   1.000
_cell.length_c   1.000
_cell.angle_alpha   90.00
_cell.angle_beta   90.00
_cell.angle_gamma   90.00
#
_symmetry.space_group_name_H-M   'P 1'
#
loop_
_entity.id
_entity.type
_entity.pdbx_description
1 polymer ?
#
loop_
_entity_poly.entity_id
_entity_poly.type
_entity_poly.pdbx_seq_one_letter_code
_entity_poly.pdbx_strand_id
1 'polypeptide(L)' 'MSKQTAIRLPDETYERLKALSERTGRTSAYYIREAIEKHIEDMEDLYLAEEATRQRIANKERTYNLEEVMRDLDLEN' A
#
# COMPACT_ATOMS: atom_id res chain seq x y z
N MET A 1 9.97 -17.60 -11.68
CA MET A 1 9.47 -18.88 -11.12
C MET A 1 8.26 -18.57 -10.26
N SER A 2 7.08 -19.12 -10.53
CA SER A 2 5.91 -18.96 -9.66
C SER A 2 5.94 -19.95 -8.49
N LYS A 3 5.45 -19.52 -7.32
CA LYS A 3 5.21 -20.39 -6.15
C LYS A 3 3.70 -20.46 -5.89
N GLN A 4 3.23 -21.60 -5.39
CA GLN A 4 1.85 -21.78 -4.96
C GLN A 4 1.79 -21.81 -3.44
N THR A 5 0.77 -21.17 -2.89
CA THR A 5 0.50 -21.12 -1.45
C THR A 5 -0.98 -21.41 -1.24
N ALA A 6 -1.29 -22.27 -0.26
CA ALA A 6 -2.65 -22.49 0.20
C ALA A 6 -2.94 -21.58 1.41
N ILE A 7 -4.05 -20.87 1.38
CA ILE A 7 -4.50 -19.99 2.48
C ILE A 7 -5.88 -20.42 2.95
N ARG A 8 -6.14 -20.30 4.26
CA ARG A 8 -7.49 -20.45 4.81
C ARG A 8 -8.11 -19.06 4.90
N LEU A 9 -9.31 -18.93 4.36
CA LEU A 9 -10.10 -17.70 4.43
C LEU A 9 -11.38 -17.98 5.23
N PRO A 10 -11.88 -17.01 6.00
CA PRO A 10 -13.25 -17.06 6.50
C PRO A 10 -14.24 -17.17 5.34
N ASP A 11 -15.33 -17.89 5.55
CA ASP A 11 -16.37 -18.13 4.51
C ASP A 11 -16.88 -16.81 3.92
N GLU A 12 -17.16 -15.82 4.76
CA GLU A 12 -17.62 -14.50 4.33
C GLU A 12 -16.64 -13.81 3.36
N THR A 13 -15.34 -13.90 3.64
CA THR A 13 -14.30 -13.33 2.77
C THR A 13 -14.28 -14.03 1.42
N TYR A 14 -14.41 -15.36 1.42
CA TYR A 14 -14.44 -16.13 0.18
C TYR A 14 -15.69 -15.82 -0.66
N GLU A 15 -16.86 -15.70 -0.05
CA GLU A 15 -18.09 -15.32 -0.75
C GLU A 15 -18.01 -13.93 -1.37
N ARG A 16 -17.38 -12.96 -0.68
CA ARG A 16 -17.12 -11.63 -1.25
C ARG A 16 -16.21 -11.70 -2.49
N LEU A 17 -15.15 -12.52 -2.44
CA LEU A 17 -14.25 -12.74 -3.58
C LEU A 17 -14.97 -13.41 -4.75
N LYS A 18 -15.84 -14.38 -4.47
CA LYS A 18 -16.65 -15.08 -5.48
C LYS A 18 -17.64 -14.13 -6.16
N ALA A 19 -18.38 -13.33 -5.40
CA ALA A 19 -19.28 -12.33 -5.95
C ALA A 19 -18.54 -11.29 -6.81
N LEU A 20 -17.34 -10.87 -6.39
CA LEU A 20 -16.51 -9.98 -7.19
C LEU A 20 -16.05 -10.65 -8.49
N SER A 21 -15.65 -11.91 -8.43
CA SER A 21 -15.28 -12.72 -9.60
C SER A 21 -16.41 -12.84 -10.62
N GLU A 22 -17.62 -13.16 -10.16
CA GLU A 22 -18.80 -13.29 -11.02
C GLU A 22 -19.15 -11.97 -11.74
N ARG A 23 -19.00 -10.84 -11.04
CA ARG A 23 -19.30 -9.51 -11.58
C ARG A 23 -18.30 -9.03 -12.62
N THR A 24 -17.04 -9.47 -12.55
CA THR A 24 -15.96 -8.90 -13.37
C THR A 24 -15.36 -9.88 -14.37
N GLY A 25 -15.73 -11.16 -14.31
CA GLY A 25 -15.18 -12.22 -15.14
C GLY A 25 -13.75 -12.64 -14.77
N ARG A 26 -13.23 -12.22 -13.62
CA ARG A 26 -11.87 -12.56 -13.14
C ARG A 26 -11.95 -13.63 -12.05
N THR A 27 -10.91 -14.46 -11.91
CA THR A 27 -10.89 -15.53 -10.90
C THR A 27 -10.68 -14.99 -9.49
N SER A 28 -11.11 -15.72 -8.46
CA SER A 28 -10.86 -15.33 -7.07
C SER A 28 -9.36 -15.31 -6.75
N ALA A 29 -8.59 -16.19 -7.40
CA ALA A 29 -7.14 -16.23 -7.30
C ALA A 29 -6.47 -14.94 -7.80
N TYR A 30 -7.02 -14.31 -8.86
CA TYR A 30 -6.56 -13.00 -9.31
C TYR A 30 -6.72 -11.98 -8.18
N TYR A 31 -7.91 -11.87 -7.59
CA TYR A 31 -8.17 -10.89 -6.53
C TYR A 31 -7.39 -11.14 -5.25
N ILE A 32 -7.17 -12.40 -4.88
CA ILE A 32 -6.30 -12.76 -3.75
C ILE A 32 -4.88 -12.24 -4.01
N ARG A 33 -4.34 -12.46 -5.21
CA ARG A 33 -3.00 -11.99 -5.56
C ARG A 33 -2.91 -10.46 -5.51
N GLU A 34 -3.84 -9.76 -6.17
CA GLU A 34 -3.82 -8.28 -6.19
C GLU A 34 -3.94 -7.70 -4.78
N ALA A 35 -4.77 -8.30 -3.92
CA ALA A 35 -4.92 -7.85 -2.54
C ALA A 35 -3.62 -8.05 -1.73
N ILE A 36 -2.90 -9.16 -1.95
CA ILE A 36 -1.61 -9.42 -1.31
C ILE A 36 -0.56 -8.42 -1.82
N GLU A 37 -0.44 -8.25 -3.14
CA GLU A 37 0.54 -7.34 -3.75
C GLU A 37 0.32 -5.90 -3.28
N LYS A 38 -0.93 -5.43 -3.29
CA LYS A 38 -1.27 -4.09 -2.78
C LYS A 38 -0.96 -3.93 -1.29
N HIS A 39 -1.25 -4.94 -0.48
CA HIS A 39 -0.97 -4.84 0.95
C HIS A 39 0.54 -4.86 1.24
N ILE A 40 1.33 -5.56 0.43
CA ILE A 40 2.80 -5.50 0.52
C ILE A 40 3.29 -4.11 0.19
N GLU A 41 2.81 -3.51 -0.90
CA GLU A 41 3.14 -2.12 -1.26
C GLU A 41 2.81 -1.14 -0.13
N ASP A 42 1.61 -1.22 0.44
CA ASP A 42 1.21 -0.39 1.59
C ASP A 42 2.13 -0.58 2.82
N MET A 43 2.58 -1.82 3.08
CA MET A 43 3.50 -2.11 4.17
C MET A 43 4.91 -1.57 3.90
N GLU A 44 5.41 -1.72 2.68
CA GLU A 44 6.72 -1.20 2.27
C GLU A 44 6.77 0.33 2.36
N ASP A 45 5.72 1.01 1.90
CA ASP A 45 5.57 2.46 2.01
C ASP A 45 5.57 2.93 3.47
N LEU A 46 4.85 2.22 4.35
CA LEU A 46 4.85 2.51 5.78
C LEU A 46 6.25 2.38 6.38
N TYR A 47 6.96 1.28 6.09
CA TYR A 47 8.32 1.07 6.60
C TYR A 47 9.30 2.15 6.09
N LEU A 48 9.19 2.55 4.83
CA LEU A 48 10.00 3.63 4.27
C LEU A 48 9.72 4.97 4.96
N ALA A 49 8.45 5.29 5.21
CA ALA A 49 8.05 6.51 5.91
C ALA A 49 8.53 6.53 7.37
N GLU A 50 8.43 5.40 8.07
CA GLU A 50 8.93 5.24 9.44
C GLU A 50 10.46 5.40 9.51
N GLU A 51 11.19 4.79 8.56
CA GLU A 51 12.63 4.91 8.47
C GLU A 51 13.06 6.36 8.20
N ALA A 52 12.45 7.01 7.21
CA ALA A 52 12.69 8.42 6.90
C ALA A 52 12.43 9.32 8.12
N THR A 53 11.33 9.07 8.84
CA THR A 53 11.01 9.80 10.08
C THR A 53 12.07 9.59 11.15
N ARG A 54 12.53 8.35 11.34
CA ARG A 54 13.56 8.01 12.34
C ARG A 54 14.88 8.70 12.02
N GLN A 55 15.32 8.66 10.76
CA GLN A 55 16.54 9.33 10.29
C GLN A 55 16.47 10.83 10.50
N ARG A 56 15.35 11.46 10.09
CA ARG A 56 15.10 12.89 10.29
C ARG A 56 15.23 13.30 11.76
N ILE A 57 14.64 12.51 12.68
CA ILE A 57 14.74 12.74 14.13
C ILE A 57 16.18 12.60 14.62
N ALA A 58 16.87 11.51 14.23
CA ALA A 58 18.25 11.24 14.65
C ALA A 58 19.22 12.34 14.20
N ASN A 59 19.04 12.84 12.98
CA ASN A 59 19.85 13.89 12.37
C ASN A 59 19.42 15.31 12.76
N LYS A 60 18.32 15.46 13.52
CA LYS A 60 17.71 16.75 13.89
C LYS A 60 17.41 17.63 12.67
N GLU A 61 16.98 16.99 11.58
CA GLU A 61 16.63 17.67 10.34
C GLU A 61 15.36 18.52 10.53
N ARG A 62 15.38 19.72 9.94
CA ARG A 62 14.24 20.66 9.96
C ARG A 62 13.09 20.08 9.13
N THR A 63 11.86 20.25 9.65
CA THR A 63 10.62 20.05 8.90
C THR A 63 10.16 21.37 8.31
N TYR A 64 9.54 21.31 7.14
CA TYR A 64 8.94 22.46 6.48
C TYR A 64 7.41 22.32 6.54
N ASN A 65 6.71 23.43 6.75
CA ASN A 65 5.27 23.48 6.55
C ASN A 65 4.93 23.61 5.06
N LEU A 66 3.65 23.44 4.71
CA LEU A 66 3.21 23.45 3.32
C LEU A 66 3.52 24.78 2.61
N GLU A 67 3.33 25.92 3.26
CA GLU A 67 3.61 27.25 2.69
C GLU A 67 5.11 27.46 2.43
N GLU A 68 5.99 26.97 3.32
CA GLU A 68 7.43 27.00 3.11
C GLU A 68 7.81 26.16 1.88
N VAL A 69 7.27 24.94 1.75
CA VAL A 69 7.54 24.06 0.60
C VAL A 69 7.02 24.65 -0.70
N MET A 70 5.80 25.19 -0.73
CA MET A 70 5.20 25.76 -1.94
C MET A 70 6.00 26.95 -2.46
N ARG A 71 6.43 27.85 -1.56
CA ARG A 71 7.30 28.98 -1.88
C ARG A 71 8.69 28.53 -2.35
N ASP A 72 9.30 27.58 -1.65
CA ASP A 72 10.66 27.11 -1.97
C ASP A 72 10.71 26.37 -3.33
N LEU A 73 9.59 25.79 -3.76
CA LEU A 73 9.44 25.08 -5.04
C LEU A 73 8.73 25.89 -6.15
N ASP A 74 8.41 27.16 -5.91
CA ASP A 74 7.68 28.04 -6.85
C ASP A 74 6.34 27.45 -7.34
N LEU A 75 5.61 26.78 -6.45
CA LEU A 75 4.31 26.15 -6.70
C LEU A 75 3.13 27.06 -6.33
N GLU A 76 3.37 28.34 -6.05
CA GLU A 76 2.34 29.32 -5.66
C GLU A 76 1.66 30.03 -6.87
N ASN A 77 1.95 29.59 -8.10
CA ASN A 77 1.42 30.16 -9.35
C ASN A 77 0.14 29.47 -9.85
#